data_AF-A0A2G9RDL3-F1
#
_entry.id   AF-A0A2G9RDL3-F1
#
_cell.length_a   1.000
_cell.length_b   1.000
_cell.length_c   1.000
_cell.angle_alpha   90.00
_cell.angle_beta   90.00
_cell.angle_gamma   90.00
#
_symmetry.space_group_name_H-M   'P 1'
#
loop_
_entity.id
_entity.type
_entity.pdbx_description
1 polymer ?
#
loop_
_entity_poly.entity_id
_entity_poly.type
_entity_poly.pdbx_seq_one_letter_code
_entity_poly.pdbx_strand_id
1 'polypeptide(L)'
;MAYSGLSVPPGPPLLLLALCLCAGAEPLSPERSLVWGPGLEASITLPVRYFYIQAVDSAGRPLTSSPGSKSFKVTIKALSNKEYIRIHVPDPLDRNDGSFLMRYRMYGRPVYHEYCACPEEDPEVWLETLSCPTKESQISNDFAPFPSIDLKRMLEEVPRRFAEQRGAIVHYTILDNQIYRRSLGKYTDFKMFSDEMLQSLARKVLLPDVEFYINVGDWPVEHRKVNETPGPLPMISWCGSTDSRDIILPTYDITHSTLETLRGVTNDLLSIQGHTGKSIIFLLTTQSHIVYTS
;
A
#
# COMPACT_ATOMS: atom_id res chain seq x y z
N MET A 1 87.47 34.06 -14.90
CA MET A 1 86.35 33.23 -15.42
C MET A 1 85.44 32.94 -14.22
N ALA A 2 84.62 33.88 -13.76
CA ALA A 2 83.38 34.44 -14.33
C ALA A 2 82.13 33.64 -13.88
N TYR A 3 81.45 34.20 -12.86
CA TYR A 3 80.01 34.32 -12.53
C TYR A 3 79.04 33.23 -13.05
N SER A 4 77.97 32.80 -12.37
CA SER A 4 77.22 33.23 -11.17
C SER A 4 76.15 32.16 -10.88
N GLY A 5 75.71 31.99 -9.63
CA GLY A 5 74.70 30.99 -9.24
C GLY A 5 73.25 31.36 -9.59
N LEU A 6 72.34 30.39 -9.43
CA LEU A 6 71.02 30.57 -8.82
C LEU A 6 70.39 29.19 -8.49
N SER A 7 69.77 29.11 -7.31
CA SER A 7 69.10 27.94 -6.73
C SER A 7 67.59 27.94 -7.02
N VAL A 8 67.01 26.80 -7.43
CA VAL A 8 65.58 26.45 -7.24
C VAL A 8 65.45 24.91 -7.08
N PRO A 9 64.73 24.38 -6.07
CA PRO A 9 64.73 22.95 -5.72
C PRO A 9 63.61 22.12 -6.42
N PRO A 10 63.55 20.77 -6.21
CA PRO A 10 63.06 19.80 -7.20
C PRO A 10 61.66 19.24 -6.90
N GLY A 11 61.07 18.54 -7.88
CA GLY A 11 59.98 17.59 -7.62
C GLY A 11 59.57 16.75 -8.84
N PRO A 12 59.84 15.43 -8.85
CA PRO A 12 59.16 14.45 -9.69
C PRO A 12 58.11 13.63 -8.87
N PRO A 13 57.26 12.82 -9.53
CA PRO A 13 55.83 12.70 -9.24
C PRO A 13 55.53 11.75 -8.07
N LEU A 14 54.66 12.17 -7.16
CA LEU A 14 54.05 11.27 -6.17
C LEU A 14 52.64 10.94 -6.60
N LEU A 15 52.48 9.69 -7.02
CA LEU A 15 51.23 8.98 -7.17
C LEU A 15 50.48 9.05 -5.81
N LEU A 16 49.53 9.98 -5.68
CA LEU A 16 48.62 9.97 -4.53
C LEU A 16 47.64 8.82 -4.75
N LEU A 17 47.93 7.68 -4.11
CA LEU A 17 46.93 6.67 -3.84
C LEU A 17 45.87 7.34 -2.97
N ALA A 18 44.77 7.78 -3.58
CA ALA A 18 43.56 8.08 -2.84
C ALA A 18 43.09 6.75 -2.25
N LEU A 19 43.50 6.49 -1.00
CA LEU A 19 42.79 5.59 -0.11
C LEU A 19 41.38 6.17 0.00
N CYS A 20 40.51 5.70 -0.89
CA CYS A 20 39.08 5.75 -0.68
C CYS A 20 38.87 4.95 0.61
N LEU A 21 38.80 5.66 1.74
CA LEU A 21 38.19 5.14 2.94
C LEU A 21 36.79 4.75 2.49
N CYS A 22 36.60 3.46 2.18
CA CYS A 22 35.29 2.86 2.19
C CYS A 22 34.70 3.25 3.53
N ALA A 23 33.75 4.20 3.51
CA ALA A 23 32.99 4.56 4.69
C ALA A 23 32.46 3.25 5.25
N GLY A 24 33.05 2.81 6.36
CA GLY A 24 32.60 1.61 7.06
C GLY A 24 31.12 1.78 7.31
N ALA A 25 30.35 0.72 7.09
CA ALA A 25 28.92 0.69 7.39
C ALA A 25 28.69 1.42 8.71
N GLU A 26 27.96 2.56 8.67
CA GLU A 26 27.71 3.34 9.87
C GLU A 26 27.12 2.39 10.93
N PRO A 27 27.67 2.36 12.15
CA PRO A 27 27.28 1.37 13.14
C PRO A 27 25.81 1.58 13.49
N LEU A 28 24.97 0.63 13.07
CA LEU A 28 23.56 0.54 13.37
C LEU A 28 23.33 0.57 14.89
N SER A 29 22.37 1.38 15.34
CA SER A 29 21.85 1.36 16.71
C SER A 29 20.41 0.83 16.72
N PRO A 30 20.19 -0.45 17.07
CA PRO A 30 18.84 -1.02 17.17
C PRO A 30 17.96 -0.32 18.21
N GLU A 31 18.53 0.13 19.33
CA GLU A 31 17.79 0.72 20.45
C GLU A 31 17.26 2.12 20.12
N ARG A 32 17.96 2.84 19.23
CA ARG A 32 17.58 4.19 18.78
C ARG A 32 16.77 4.18 17.49
N SER A 33 16.64 3.01 16.84
CA SER A 33 15.90 2.86 15.59
C SER A 33 14.42 3.17 15.81
N LEU A 34 13.81 3.83 14.82
CA LEU A 34 12.43 4.28 14.92
C LEU A 34 11.51 3.22 14.33
N VAL A 35 10.34 3.03 14.94
CA VAL A 35 9.30 2.13 14.42
C VAL A 35 7.97 2.86 14.28
N TRP A 36 7.25 2.61 13.20
CA TRP A 36 5.93 3.21 12.96
C TRP A 36 5.09 2.34 12.01
N GLY A 37 3.78 2.47 12.04
CA GLY A 37 2.87 1.82 11.10
C GLY A 37 1.69 1.11 11.77
N PRO A 38 0.66 0.74 10.97
CA PRO A 38 -0.63 0.28 11.49
C PRO A 38 -0.55 -1.05 12.22
N GLY A 39 0.48 -1.86 11.96
CA GLY A 39 0.71 -3.12 12.65
C GLY A 39 1.17 -2.97 14.10
N LEU A 40 1.44 -1.76 14.58
CA LEU A 40 1.71 -1.50 16.00
C LEU A 40 0.41 -1.25 16.79
N GLU A 41 -0.69 -0.91 16.11
CA GLU A 41 -1.97 -0.61 16.74
C GLU A 41 -2.80 -1.87 16.97
N ALA A 42 -3.24 -2.06 18.21
CA ALA A 42 -3.97 -3.25 18.61
C ALA A 42 -5.40 -3.29 18.01
N SER A 43 -6.02 -2.12 17.86
CA SER A 43 -7.38 -1.92 17.33
C SER A 43 -7.50 -2.24 15.84
N ILE A 44 -6.40 -2.19 15.09
CA ILE A 44 -6.40 -2.45 13.64
C ILE A 44 -6.37 -3.96 13.38
N THR A 45 -7.48 -4.54 12.90
CA THR A 45 -7.58 -5.96 12.57
C THR A 45 -7.41 -6.22 11.07
N LEU A 46 -6.15 -6.31 10.63
CA LEU A 46 -5.78 -6.73 9.27
C LEU A 46 -5.29 -8.20 9.25
N PRO A 47 -5.50 -8.94 8.14
CA PRO A 47 -5.01 -10.32 7.99
C PRO A 47 -3.51 -10.46 8.19
N VAL A 48 -2.77 -9.46 7.72
CA VAL A 48 -1.36 -9.25 7.98
C VAL A 48 -1.17 -7.86 8.51
N ARG A 49 -0.44 -7.77 9.61
CA ARG A 49 -0.03 -6.52 10.22
C ARG A 49 1.38 -6.20 9.78
N TYR A 50 1.64 -4.92 9.59
CA TYR A 50 2.94 -4.46 9.16
C TYR A 50 3.34 -3.14 9.82
N PHE A 51 4.63 -2.96 9.99
CA PHE A 51 5.21 -1.71 10.47
C PHE A 51 6.59 -1.54 9.84
N TYR A 52 7.10 -0.32 9.89
CA TYR A 52 8.38 0.07 9.36
C TYR A 52 9.39 0.20 10.49
N ILE A 53 10.65 -0.04 10.16
CA ILE A 53 11.80 0.19 11.03
C ILE A 53 12.76 1.10 10.26
N GLN A 54 13.02 2.31 10.77
CA GLN A 54 14.08 3.19 10.28
C GLN A 54 15.35 2.86 11.03
N ALA A 55 16.34 2.33 10.32
CA ALA A 55 17.66 2.16 10.88
C ALA A 55 18.29 3.53 11.15
N VAL A 56 18.93 3.67 12.30
CA VAL A 56 19.68 4.87 12.68
C VAL A 56 21.10 4.48 13.12
N ASP A 57 22.02 5.43 13.00
CA ASP A 57 23.38 5.29 13.51
C ASP A 57 23.46 5.48 15.04
N SER A 58 24.66 5.34 15.59
CA SER A 58 24.96 5.57 17.00
C SER A 58 24.69 7.02 17.47
N ALA A 59 24.61 7.99 16.56
CA ALA A 59 24.25 9.39 16.84
C ALA A 59 22.72 9.64 16.75
N GLY A 60 21.93 8.67 16.29
CA GLY A 60 20.48 8.76 16.08
C GLY A 60 20.08 9.39 14.76
N ARG A 61 21.00 9.46 13.79
CA ARG A 61 20.73 9.95 12.43
C ARG A 61 20.17 8.81 11.57
N PRO A 62 19.09 9.02 10.80
CA PRO A 62 18.55 8.01 9.90
C PRO A 62 19.58 7.57 8.86
N LEU A 63 19.77 6.26 8.72
CA LEU A 63 20.54 5.70 7.61
C LEU A 63 19.76 5.87 6.31
N THR A 64 20.46 6.20 5.23
CA THR A 64 19.89 6.36 3.88
C THR A 64 20.20 5.18 2.96
N SER A 65 20.95 4.20 3.47
CA SER A 65 21.33 2.99 2.75
C SER A 65 21.16 1.78 3.64
N SER A 66 20.94 0.61 3.03
CA SER A 66 20.84 -0.65 3.75
C SER A 66 22.06 -0.90 4.66
N PRO A 67 21.85 -1.14 5.98
CA PRO A 67 22.88 -1.66 6.87
C PRO A 67 23.08 -3.19 6.74
N GLY A 68 22.34 -3.85 5.84
CA GLY A 68 22.34 -5.29 5.62
C GLY A 68 20.95 -5.91 5.79
N SER A 69 20.63 -6.91 4.97
CA SER A 69 19.30 -7.56 4.99
C SER A 69 19.00 -8.36 6.25
N LYS A 70 19.99 -8.64 7.10
CA LYS A 70 19.86 -9.37 8.37
C LYS A 70 20.15 -8.51 9.59
N SER A 71 20.04 -7.19 9.45
CA SER A 71 20.33 -6.22 10.51
C SER A 71 19.33 -6.27 11.67
N PHE A 72 18.10 -6.70 11.44
CA PHE A 72 17.05 -6.79 12.45
C PHE A 72 16.51 -8.21 12.57
N LYS A 73 16.30 -8.66 13.82
CA LYS A 73 15.51 -9.85 14.14
C LYS A 73 14.36 -9.44 15.05
N VAL A 74 13.15 -9.46 14.51
CA VAL A 74 11.95 -9.05 15.24
C VAL A 74 11.32 -10.27 15.92
N THR A 75 10.86 -10.10 17.16
CA THR A 75 10.05 -11.10 17.86
C THR A 75 8.80 -10.44 18.39
N ILE A 76 7.64 -11.03 18.09
CA ILE A 76 6.34 -10.55 18.55
C ILE A 76 5.79 -11.57 19.53
N LYS A 77 5.37 -11.10 20.70
CA LYS A 77 4.82 -11.93 21.78
C LYS A 77 3.52 -11.33 22.28
N ALA A 78 2.59 -12.18 22.69
CA ALA A 78 1.42 -11.74 23.44
C ALA A 78 1.86 -11.19 24.79
N LEU A 79 1.21 -10.11 25.26
CA LEU A 79 1.46 -9.53 26.59
C LEU A 79 1.01 -10.47 27.72
N SER A 80 0.00 -11.30 27.47
CA SER A 80 -0.51 -12.28 28.41
C SER A 80 0.07 -13.65 28.12
N ASN A 81 0.68 -14.27 29.14
CA ASN A 81 1.14 -15.66 29.07
C ASN A 81 -0.01 -16.69 29.17
N LYS A 82 -1.26 -16.24 29.34
CA LYS A 82 -2.44 -17.11 29.49
C LYS A 82 -3.11 -17.44 28.15
N GLU A 83 -2.86 -16.64 27.12
CA GLU A 83 -3.42 -16.85 25.78
C GLU A 83 -2.32 -17.36 24.85
N TYR A 84 -2.48 -18.59 24.35
CA TYR A 84 -1.60 -19.11 23.32
C TYR A 84 -2.04 -18.58 21.96
N ILE A 85 -1.33 -17.59 21.46
CA ILE A 85 -1.51 -17.04 20.11
C ILE A 85 -0.34 -17.52 19.26
N ARG A 86 -0.62 -18.24 18.17
CA ARG A 86 0.42 -18.58 17.20
C ARG A 86 0.70 -17.33 16.36
N ILE A 87 1.94 -16.87 16.31
CA ILE A 87 2.32 -15.69 15.52
C ILE A 87 3.40 -16.10 14.53
N HIS A 88 3.15 -15.88 13.24
CA HIS A 88 4.15 -16.01 12.20
C HIS A 88 4.84 -14.67 11.97
N VAL A 89 6.14 -14.66 12.24
CA VAL A 89 7.01 -13.48 12.22
C VAL A 89 8.19 -13.80 11.30
N PRO A 90 8.07 -13.56 9.98
CA PRO A 90 9.19 -13.68 9.05
C PRO A 90 10.27 -12.62 9.32
N ASP A 91 11.42 -12.76 8.65
CA ASP A 91 12.47 -11.74 8.70
C ASP A 91 11.99 -10.41 8.08
N PRO A 92 12.39 -9.25 8.64
CA PRO A 92 12.10 -7.95 8.05
C PRO A 92 12.67 -7.83 6.64
N LEU A 93 11.93 -7.14 5.77
CA LEU A 93 12.36 -6.90 4.40
C LEU A 93 13.13 -5.60 4.29
N ASP A 94 14.34 -5.68 3.76
CA ASP A 94 15.18 -4.52 3.48
C ASP A 94 14.68 -3.77 2.24
N ARG A 95 14.34 -2.49 2.41
CA ARG A 95 13.87 -1.63 1.33
C ARG A 95 15.03 -0.93 0.59
N ASN A 96 16.27 -1.18 1.02
CA ASN A 96 17.51 -0.59 0.50
C ASN A 96 17.65 0.93 0.65
N ASP A 97 16.72 1.59 1.34
CA ASP A 97 16.72 3.04 1.64
C ASP A 97 17.07 3.33 3.11
N GLY A 98 17.58 2.34 3.84
CA GLY A 98 17.83 2.40 5.28
C GLY A 98 16.59 2.12 6.13
N SER A 99 15.44 1.84 5.52
CA SER A 99 14.25 1.36 6.20
C SER A 99 13.96 -0.12 5.91
N PHE A 100 13.22 -0.75 6.82
CA PHE A 100 12.78 -2.14 6.71
C PHE A 100 11.26 -2.23 6.84
N LEU A 101 10.64 -3.11 6.06
CA LEU A 101 9.23 -3.48 6.21
C LEU A 101 9.13 -4.77 7.02
N MET A 102 8.59 -4.65 8.22
CA MET A 102 8.27 -5.78 9.08
C MET A 102 6.81 -6.18 8.89
N ARG A 103 6.55 -7.46 8.61
CA ARG A 103 5.20 -8.02 8.44
C ARG A 103 5.03 -9.21 9.35
N TYR A 104 3.84 -9.37 9.91
CA TYR A 104 3.55 -10.51 10.76
C TYR A 104 2.07 -10.89 10.69
N ARG A 105 1.79 -12.16 10.98
CA ARG A 105 0.45 -12.73 10.97
C ARG A 105 0.17 -13.43 12.29
N MET A 106 -0.95 -13.11 12.90
CA MET A 106 -1.42 -13.75 14.12
C MET A 106 -2.49 -14.79 13.78
N TYR A 107 -2.47 -15.91 14.49
CA TYR A 107 -3.42 -17.00 14.39
C TYR A 107 -4.00 -17.28 15.77
N GLY A 108 -5.30 -17.05 15.94
CA GLY A 108 -6.02 -17.23 17.20
C GLY A 108 -6.60 -15.93 17.77
N ARG A 109 -7.46 -16.04 18.78
CA ARG A 109 -8.04 -14.87 19.47
C ARG A 109 -6.94 -14.04 20.14
N PRO A 110 -7.04 -12.69 20.16
CA PRO A 110 -8.18 -11.86 19.79
C PRO A 110 -8.25 -11.47 18.30
N VAL A 111 -7.44 -12.09 17.44
CA VAL A 111 -7.41 -11.77 16.01
C VAL A 111 -8.49 -12.57 15.29
N TYR A 112 -9.48 -11.86 14.77
CA TYR A 112 -10.50 -12.44 13.91
C TYR A 112 -9.85 -13.02 12.65
N HIS A 113 -10.22 -14.26 12.31
CA HIS A 113 -9.82 -14.82 11.03
C HIS A 113 -10.40 -13.95 9.90
N GLU A 114 -9.74 -13.88 8.75
CA GLU A 114 -10.25 -13.15 7.57
C GLU A 114 -11.65 -13.61 7.11
N TYR A 115 -12.10 -14.78 7.55
CA TYR A 115 -13.41 -15.35 7.25
C TYR A 115 -14.45 -15.13 8.37
N CYS A 116 -14.06 -14.53 9.50
CA CYS A 116 -15.00 -14.13 10.55
C CYS A 116 -15.80 -12.91 10.09
N ALA A 117 -17.12 -12.94 10.31
CA ALA A 117 -17.99 -11.79 10.09
C ALA A 117 -18.17 -11.07 11.43
N CYS A 118 -17.45 -9.96 11.60
CA CYS A 118 -17.51 -9.09 12.78
C CYS A 118 -17.42 -7.63 12.31
N PRO A 119 -18.43 -7.15 11.55
CA PRO A 119 -18.37 -5.80 11.00
C PRO A 119 -18.50 -4.76 12.10
N GLU A 120 -17.65 -3.74 12.05
CA GLU A 120 -17.86 -2.49 12.77
C GLU A 120 -19.17 -1.85 12.30
N GLU A 121 -20.03 -1.48 13.24
CA GLU A 121 -21.37 -0.95 12.95
C GLU A 121 -21.31 0.50 12.46
N ASP A 122 -20.37 1.28 12.98
CA ASP A 122 -20.16 2.67 12.61
C ASP A 122 -18.93 2.81 11.68
N PRO A 123 -19.14 3.11 10.38
CA PRO A 123 -18.04 3.32 9.44
C PRO A 123 -17.07 4.44 9.85
N GLU A 124 -17.52 5.45 10.59
CA GLU A 124 -16.66 6.55 11.03
C GLU A 124 -15.67 6.09 12.10
N VAL A 125 -16.12 5.25 13.04
CA VAL A 125 -15.26 4.60 14.03
C VAL A 125 -14.20 3.73 13.34
N TRP A 126 -14.60 3.03 12.28
CA TRP A 126 -13.68 2.23 11.48
C TRP A 126 -12.62 3.08 10.76
N LEU A 127 -13.03 4.21 10.16
CA LEU A 127 -12.12 5.16 9.50
C LEU A 127 -11.13 5.81 10.48
N GLU A 128 -11.61 6.23 11.65
CA GLU A 128 -10.77 6.79 12.71
C GLU A 128 -9.76 5.75 13.24
N THR A 129 -10.23 4.52 13.46
CA THR A 129 -9.37 3.40 13.92
C THR A 129 -8.24 3.12 12.92
N LEU A 130 -8.54 3.17 11.63
CA LEU A 130 -7.55 3.01 10.57
C LEU A 130 -6.68 4.24 10.35
N SER A 131 -6.98 5.37 11.02
CA SER A 131 -6.28 6.63 10.83
C SER A 131 -6.25 7.05 9.36
N CYS A 132 -7.37 6.88 8.67
CA CYS A 132 -7.55 7.29 7.28
C CYS A 132 -7.39 8.81 7.14
N PRO A 133 -6.66 9.30 6.11
CA PRO A 133 -6.67 10.72 5.79
C PRO A 133 -8.11 11.18 5.53
N THR A 134 -8.50 12.30 6.14
CA THR A 134 -9.86 12.88 5.96
C THR A 134 -10.12 13.34 4.53
N LYS A 135 -9.05 13.52 3.73
CA LYS A 135 -9.15 13.86 2.31
C LYS A 135 -8.09 13.13 1.51
N GLU A 136 -8.54 12.35 0.53
CA GLU A 136 -7.68 11.78 -0.50
C GLU A 136 -7.86 12.54 -1.81
N SER A 137 -6.73 13.04 -2.34
CA SER A 137 -6.69 13.84 -3.56
C SER A 137 -7.10 13.04 -4.80
N GLN A 138 -6.68 11.78 -4.91
CA GLN A 138 -7.06 10.93 -6.04
C GLN A 138 -8.58 10.71 -6.07
N ILE A 139 -9.15 10.23 -4.96
CA ILE A 139 -10.59 9.98 -4.85
C ILE A 139 -11.37 11.25 -5.16
N SER A 140 -10.97 12.39 -4.60
CA SER A 140 -11.63 13.67 -4.86
C SER A 140 -11.61 14.06 -6.36
N ASN A 141 -10.48 13.82 -7.04
CA ASN A 141 -10.32 14.14 -8.46
C ASN A 141 -11.10 13.18 -9.37
N ASP A 142 -11.13 11.88 -9.02
CA ASP A 142 -11.82 10.84 -9.78
C ASP A 142 -13.33 11.03 -9.72
N PHE A 143 -13.86 11.49 -8.59
CA PHE A 143 -15.29 11.78 -8.41
C PHE A 143 -15.71 13.18 -8.88
N ALA A 144 -14.77 14.12 -9.07
CA ALA A 144 -15.08 15.50 -9.48
C ALA A 144 -15.92 15.61 -10.78
N PRO A 145 -15.74 14.75 -11.81
CA PRO A 145 -16.60 14.74 -13.00
C PRO A 145 -18.04 14.29 -12.77
N PHE A 146 -18.34 13.69 -11.61
CA PHE A 146 -19.60 13.01 -11.32
C PHE A 146 -20.32 13.62 -10.11
N PRO A 147 -20.85 14.85 -10.22
CA PRO A 147 -21.55 15.50 -9.11
C PRO A 147 -22.85 14.77 -8.70
N SER A 148 -23.43 14.00 -9.62
CA SER A 148 -24.57 13.11 -9.38
C SER A 148 -24.43 11.87 -10.24
N ILE A 149 -24.81 10.71 -9.70
CA ILE A 149 -24.77 9.43 -10.41
C ILE A 149 -26.20 9.00 -10.76
N ASP A 150 -26.48 8.84 -12.05
CA ASP A 150 -27.76 8.35 -12.56
C ASP A 150 -27.69 6.85 -12.83
N LEU A 151 -28.16 6.06 -11.85
CA LEU A 151 -28.15 4.59 -11.93
C LEU A 151 -29.03 4.05 -13.07
N LYS A 152 -30.13 4.72 -13.43
CA LYS A 152 -31.00 4.28 -14.54
C LYS A 152 -30.25 4.39 -15.86
N ARG A 153 -29.58 5.52 -16.06
CA ARG A 153 -28.73 5.74 -17.22
C ARG A 153 -27.58 4.74 -17.29
N MET A 154 -26.94 4.44 -16.15
CA MET A 154 -25.89 3.43 -16.10
C MET A 154 -26.41 2.03 -16.48
N LEU A 155 -27.58 1.63 -15.97
CA LEU A 155 -28.20 0.36 -16.27
C LEU A 155 -28.46 0.15 -17.77
N GLU A 156 -28.79 1.22 -18.49
CA GLU A 156 -29.02 1.21 -19.94
C GLU A 156 -27.72 1.32 -20.76
N GLU A 157 -26.85 2.26 -20.43
CA GLU A 157 -25.66 2.56 -21.24
C GLU A 157 -24.49 1.60 -20.99
N VAL A 158 -24.24 1.16 -19.76
CA VAL A 158 -23.04 0.36 -19.42
C VAL A 158 -23.01 -0.98 -20.15
N PRO A 159 -24.10 -1.79 -20.17
CA PRO A 159 -24.09 -3.05 -20.90
C PRO A 159 -23.77 -2.87 -22.39
N ARG A 160 -24.45 -1.90 -23.03
CA ARG A 160 -24.31 -1.64 -24.47
C ARG A 160 -22.94 -1.07 -24.85
N ARG A 161 -22.41 -0.14 -24.04
CA ARG A 161 -21.14 0.55 -24.34
C ARG A 161 -19.92 -0.28 -23.99
N PHE A 162 -19.94 -0.94 -22.83
CA PHE A 162 -18.72 -1.52 -22.27
C PHE A 162 -18.76 -3.04 -22.23
N ALA A 163 -19.90 -3.64 -21.83
CA ALA A 163 -20.00 -5.09 -21.72
C ALA A 163 -20.04 -5.79 -23.08
N GLU A 164 -20.81 -5.28 -24.04
CA GLU A 164 -20.88 -5.87 -25.40
C GLU A 164 -19.57 -5.71 -26.17
N GLN A 165 -18.86 -4.59 -25.98
CA GLN A 165 -17.64 -4.29 -26.73
C GLN A 165 -16.39 -4.95 -26.13
N ARG A 166 -16.23 -4.90 -24.80
CA ARG A 166 -15.01 -5.38 -24.12
C ARG A 166 -15.23 -6.66 -23.31
N GLY A 167 -16.44 -6.90 -22.82
CA GLY A 167 -16.79 -8.14 -22.15
C GLY A 167 -16.24 -8.35 -20.74
N ALA A 168 -15.68 -7.32 -20.10
CA ALA A 168 -14.98 -7.42 -18.81
C ALA A 168 -15.63 -6.54 -17.72
N ILE A 169 -16.97 -6.42 -17.72
CA ILE A 169 -17.69 -5.57 -16.76
C ILE A 169 -18.42 -6.44 -15.73
N VAL A 170 -18.42 -6.01 -14.48
CA VAL A 170 -19.21 -6.62 -13.40
C VAL A 170 -20.05 -5.56 -12.75
N HIS A 171 -21.34 -5.84 -12.66
CA HIS A 171 -22.29 -5.02 -11.93
C HIS A 171 -22.38 -5.52 -10.48
N TYR A 172 -22.16 -4.65 -9.51
CA TYR A 172 -22.24 -4.96 -8.09
C TYR A 172 -23.34 -4.13 -7.42
N THR A 173 -24.05 -4.77 -6.50
CA THR A 173 -25.00 -4.11 -5.61
C THR A 173 -24.71 -4.59 -4.20
N ILE A 174 -24.55 -3.66 -3.27
CA ILE A 174 -24.44 -3.93 -1.84
C ILE A 174 -25.76 -3.49 -1.22
N LEU A 175 -26.45 -4.41 -0.55
CA LEU A 175 -27.70 -4.14 0.15
C LEU A 175 -27.69 -4.89 1.48
N ASP A 176 -27.99 -4.21 2.58
CA ASP A 176 -28.00 -4.80 3.93
C ASP A 176 -26.69 -5.54 4.24
N ASN A 177 -25.56 -4.93 3.85
CA ASN A 177 -24.21 -5.51 3.96
C ASN A 177 -24.03 -6.87 3.24
N GLN A 178 -24.90 -7.20 2.29
CA GLN A 178 -24.80 -8.36 1.41
C GLN A 178 -24.39 -7.94 0.01
N ILE A 179 -23.47 -8.70 -0.59
CA ILE A 179 -22.91 -8.39 -1.91
C ILE A 179 -23.60 -9.24 -2.96
N TYR A 180 -24.29 -8.56 -3.88
CA TYR A 180 -24.86 -9.14 -5.09
C TYR A 180 -24.02 -8.72 -6.28
N ARG A 181 -23.91 -9.60 -7.28
CA ARG A 181 -23.18 -9.31 -8.50
C ARG A 181 -23.82 -9.93 -9.73
N ARG A 182 -23.60 -9.28 -10.87
CA ARG A 182 -23.94 -9.80 -12.20
C ARG A 182 -22.79 -9.52 -13.16
N SER A 183 -22.17 -10.58 -13.67
CA SER A 183 -21.17 -10.46 -14.73
C SER A 183 -21.83 -10.02 -16.05
N LEU A 184 -21.25 -9.02 -16.69
CA LEU A 184 -21.67 -8.48 -17.97
C LEU A 184 -20.52 -8.66 -18.98
N GLY A 185 -20.57 -9.77 -19.70
CA GLY A 185 -19.57 -10.12 -20.71
C GLY A 185 -18.87 -11.46 -20.47
N LYS A 186 -17.91 -11.78 -21.35
CA LYS A 186 -17.24 -13.09 -21.39
C LYS A 186 -15.96 -13.17 -20.55
N TYR A 187 -15.27 -12.06 -20.33
CA TYR A 187 -13.94 -11.97 -19.73
C TYR A 187 -13.99 -11.40 -18.31
N THR A 188 -14.81 -12.01 -17.44
CA THR A 188 -15.05 -11.49 -16.08
C THR A 188 -14.37 -12.30 -14.97
N ASP A 189 -13.47 -13.23 -15.28
CA ASP A 189 -12.85 -14.10 -14.27
C ASP A 189 -11.99 -13.33 -13.26
N PHE A 190 -11.37 -12.22 -13.68
CA PHE A 190 -10.62 -11.28 -12.84
C PHE A 190 -11.46 -10.62 -11.74
N LYS A 191 -12.79 -10.75 -11.79
CA LYS A 191 -13.68 -10.34 -10.69
C LYS A 191 -13.32 -11.00 -9.35
N MET A 192 -12.57 -12.10 -9.34
CA MET A 192 -12.11 -12.72 -8.09
C MET A 192 -11.40 -11.71 -7.17
N PHE A 193 -10.65 -10.76 -7.72
CA PHE A 193 -9.96 -9.74 -6.94
C PHE A 193 -10.92 -8.72 -6.32
N SER A 194 -11.89 -8.22 -7.08
CA SER A 194 -12.92 -7.33 -6.53
C SER A 194 -13.85 -8.06 -5.57
N ASP A 195 -14.15 -9.34 -5.82
CA ASP A 195 -14.95 -10.18 -4.94
C ASP A 195 -14.27 -10.39 -3.58
N GLU A 196 -12.98 -10.73 -3.58
CA GLU A 196 -12.17 -10.91 -2.36
C GLU A 196 -12.11 -9.59 -1.56
N MET A 197 -11.87 -8.47 -2.23
CA MET A 197 -11.84 -7.14 -1.62
C MET A 197 -13.18 -6.79 -0.96
N LEU A 198 -14.28 -6.88 -1.70
CA LEU A 198 -15.60 -6.51 -1.17
C LEU A 198 -16.03 -7.43 -0.03
N GLN A 199 -15.79 -8.74 -0.15
CA GLN A 199 -16.07 -9.69 0.94
C GLN A 199 -15.22 -9.41 2.17
N SER A 200 -13.95 -9.03 1.99
CA SER A 200 -13.05 -8.65 3.06
C SER A 200 -13.56 -7.42 3.83
N LEU A 201 -14.07 -6.42 3.11
CA LEU A 201 -14.65 -5.20 3.67
C LEU A 201 -15.97 -5.49 4.41
N ALA A 202 -16.92 -6.19 3.78
CA ALA A 202 -18.24 -6.48 4.37
C ALA A 202 -18.16 -7.31 5.67
N ARG A 203 -17.06 -8.04 5.89
CA ARG A 203 -16.79 -8.76 7.13
C ARG A 203 -16.24 -7.90 8.27
N LYS A 204 -15.69 -6.71 7.94
CA LYS A 204 -14.97 -5.82 8.87
C LYS A 204 -15.69 -4.51 9.16
N VAL A 205 -16.57 -4.06 8.28
CA VAL A 205 -17.36 -2.83 8.45
C VAL A 205 -18.70 -2.98 7.72
N LEU A 206 -19.75 -2.38 8.27
CA LEU A 206 -21.03 -2.28 7.57
C LEU A 206 -20.87 -1.37 6.35
N LEU A 207 -21.02 -1.95 5.17
CA LEU A 207 -20.96 -1.21 3.92
C LEU A 207 -22.31 -0.53 3.64
N PRO A 208 -22.31 0.71 3.10
CA PRO A 208 -23.53 1.39 2.72
C PRO A 208 -24.22 0.67 1.55
N ASP A 209 -25.52 0.88 1.45
CA ASP A 209 -26.30 0.40 0.30
C ASP A 209 -25.92 1.19 -0.96
N VAL A 210 -25.27 0.52 -1.90
CA VAL A 210 -24.72 1.15 -3.11
C VAL A 210 -24.80 0.22 -4.31
N GLU A 211 -24.89 0.81 -5.50
CA GLU A 211 -24.84 0.12 -6.79
C GLU A 211 -23.77 0.75 -7.67
N PHE A 212 -22.92 -0.08 -8.28
CA PHE A 212 -21.80 0.39 -9.10
C PHE A 212 -21.32 -0.67 -10.10
N TYR A 213 -20.46 -0.24 -11.02
CA TYR A 213 -19.88 -1.10 -12.05
C TYR A 213 -18.37 -1.07 -11.96
N ILE A 214 -17.76 -2.26 -11.95
CA ILE A 214 -16.32 -2.44 -12.01
C ILE A 214 -15.96 -3.02 -13.39
N ASN A 215 -15.03 -2.37 -14.07
CA ASN A 215 -14.28 -2.93 -15.18
C ASN A 215 -13.11 -3.75 -14.63
N VAL A 216 -13.12 -5.04 -14.90
CA VAL A 216 -12.08 -5.99 -14.45
C VAL A 216 -11.06 -6.30 -15.55
N GLY A 217 -11.10 -5.57 -16.67
CA GLY A 217 -10.10 -5.67 -17.73
C GLY A 217 -8.87 -4.78 -17.49
N ASP A 218 -7.86 -4.96 -18.34
CA ASP A 218 -6.54 -4.33 -18.19
C ASP A 218 -6.50 -2.84 -18.55
N TRP A 219 -7.51 -2.33 -19.27
CA TRP A 219 -7.53 -0.97 -19.81
C TRP A 219 -8.75 -0.20 -19.32
N PRO A 220 -8.62 1.12 -19.04
CA PRO A 220 -9.77 1.96 -18.68
C PRO A 220 -10.78 2.02 -19.82
N VAL A 221 -12.04 2.33 -19.50
CA VAL A 221 -13.16 2.21 -20.44
C VAL A 221 -13.87 3.51 -20.75
N GLU A 222 -13.89 4.49 -19.84
CA GLU A 222 -14.62 5.74 -20.04
C GLU A 222 -13.68 6.86 -20.50
N HIS A 223 -13.70 7.15 -21.80
CA HIS A 223 -12.89 8.21 -22.40
C HIS A 223 -13.70 9.46 -22.79
N ARG A 224 -15.02 9.50 -22.52
CA ARG A 224 -15.82 10.70 -22.75
C ARG A 224 -15.30 11.84 -21.88
N LYS A 225 -15.22 13.03 -22.45
CA LYS A 225 -14.84 14.25 -21.72
C LYS A 225 -16.02 14.78 -20.89
N VAL A 226 -15.69 15.51 -19.84
CA VAL A 226 -16.67 16.12 -18.91
C VAL A 226 -17.66 17.05 -19.63
N ASN A 227 -17.26 17.67 -20.74
CA ASN A 227 -18.08 18.59 -21.52
C ASN A 227 -18.90 17.91 -22.65
N GLU A 228 -18.82 16.59 -22.80
CA GLU A 228 -19.61 15.87 -23.80
C GLU A 228 -21.05 15.66 -23.33
N THR A 229 -21.97 15.52 -24.29
CA THR A 229 -23.38 15.22 -24.02
C THR A 229 -23.82 13.98 -24.81
N PRO A 230 -24.23 12.89 -24.14
CA PRO A 230 -24.28 12.75 -22.69
C PRO A 230 -22.87 12.51 -22.09
N GLY A 231 -22.62 13.04 -20.89
CA GLY A 231 -21.29 13.04 -20.25
C GLY A 231 -20.75 11.66 -19.87
N PRO A 232 -19.58 11.59 -19.22
CA PRO A 232 -18.98 10.31 -18.82
C PRO A 232 -19.84 9.57 -17.80
N LEU A 233 -19.65 8.25 -17.72
CA LEU A 233 -20.25 7.38 -16.71
C LEU A 233 -19.21 7.01 -15.64
N PRO A 234 -19.59 6.92 -14.36
CA PRO A 234 -18.67 6.56 -13.29
C PRO A 234 -18.37 5.06 -13.34
N MET A 235 -17.31 4.69 -14.04
CA MET A 235 -16.82 3.31 -14.13
C MET A 235 -15.64 3.14 -13.19
N ILE A 236 -15.66 2.11 -12.36
CA ILE A 236 -14.53 1.79 -11.49
C ILE A 236 -13.56 0.88 -12.25
N SER A 237 -12.27 1.18 -12.25
CA SER A 237 -11.22 0.42 -12.95
C SER A 237 -9.95 0.24 -12.11
N TRP A 238 -9.14 -0.77 -12.44
CA TRP A 238 -7.85 -1.02 -11.80
C TRP A 238 -6.73 -0.09 -12.27
N CYS A 239 -6.95 0.61 -13.38
CA CYS A 239 -5.99 1.48 -14.02
C CYS A 239 -6.72 2.63 -14.74
N GLY A 240 -5.97 3.72 -14.94
CA GLY A 240 -6.46 4.93 -15.59
C GLY A 240 -5.35 5.63 -16.35
N SER A 241 -5.75 6.62 -17.14
CA SER A 241 -4.89 7.48 -17.95
C SER A 241 -5.42 8.92 -17.92
N THR A 242 -4.62 9.86 -18.44
CA THR A 242 -4.98 11.30 -18.47
C THR A 242 -6.20 11.62 -19.35
N ASP A 243 -6.51 10.72 -20.29
CA ASP A 243 -7.66 10.81 -21.19
C ASP A 243 -8.87 9.99 -20.72
N SER A 244 -8.72 9.13 -19.70
CA SER A 244 -9.83 8.39 -19.09
C SER A 244 -10.50 9.16 -17.96
N ARG A 245 -11.74 8.76 -17.60
CA ARG A 245 -12.53 9.28 -16.48
C ARG A 245 -12.99 8.18 -15.53
N ASP A 246 -12.38 7.01 -15.62
CA ASP A 246 -12.60 5.91 -14.69
C ASP A 246 -12.17 6.31 -13.27
N ILE A 247 -12.89 5.80 -12.26
CA ILE A 247 -12.56 5.94 -10.85
C ILE A 247 -11.58 4.82 -10.49
N ILE A 248 -10.40 5.18 -9.99
CA ILE A 248 -9.28 4.25 -9.93
C ILE A 248 -9.17 3.61 -8.55
N LEU A 249 -9.25 2.28 -8.53
CA LEU A 249 -8.91 1.47 -7.36
C LEU A 249 -7.40 1.21 -7.28
N PRO A 250 -6.87 0.91 -6.09
CA PRO A 250 -5.57 0.25 -5.98
C PRO A 250 -5.55 -1.00 -6.87
N THR A 251 -4.49 -1.17 -7.65
CA THR A 251 -4.37 -2.28 -8.62
C THR A 251 -4.63 -3.63 -7.95
N TYR A 252 -5.23 -4.57 -8.69
CA TYR A 252 -5.64 -5.87 -8.17
C TYR A 252 -4.49 -6.64 -7.48
N ASP A 253 -3.24 -6.48 -7.93
CA ASP A 253 -2.06 -7.10 -7.30
C ASP A 253 -1.80 -6.58 -5.87
N ILE A 254 -1.99 -5.27 -5.62
CA ILE A 254 -1.85 -4.67 -4.29
C ILE A 254 -2.96 -5.18 -3.38
N THR A 255 -4.19 -5.20 -3.92
CA THR A 255 -5.38 -5.66 -3.20
C THR A 255 -5.25 -7.13 -2.80
N HIS A 256 -4.85 -7.98 -3.74
CA HIS A 256 -4.63 -9.41 -3.50
C HIS A 256 -3.47 -9.65 -2.53
N SER A 257 -2.36 -8.91 -2.69
CA SER A 257 -1.24 -8.95 -1.74
C SER A 257 -1.76 -8.67 -0.33
N THR A 258 -2.46 -7.56 -0.12
CA THR A 258 -2.97 -7.16 1.21
C THR A 258 -3.81 -8.24 1.91
N LEU A 259 -4.57 -9.03 1.15
CA LEU A 259 -5.41 -10.11 1.70
C LEU A 259 -4.64 -11.43 1.92
N GLU A 260 -3.74 -11.78 1.01
CA GLU A 260 -3.11 -13.11 0.93
C GLU A 260 -1.64 -13.13 1.40
N THR A 261 -1.05 -11.99 1.73
CA THR A 261 0.29 -11.88 2.31
C THR A 261 0.44 -12.88 3.46
N LEU A 262 1.55 -13.62 3.49
CA LEU A 262 1.87 -14.64 4.50
C LEU A 262 0.82 -15.77 4.67
N ARG A 263 -0.18 -15.88 3.77
CA ARG A 263 -1.09 -17.04 3.69
C ARG A 263 -0.62 -18.06 2.65
N GLY A 264 -0.29 -17.57 1.45
CA GLY A 264 0.21 -18.39 0.33
C GLY A 264 1.50 -17.85 -0.30
N VAL A 265 1.83 -16.57 -0.11
CA VAL A 265 2.98 -15.90 -0.73
C VAL A 265 3.76 -15.09 0.30
N THR A 266 5.09 -15.30 0.36
CA THR A 266 6.00 -14.59 1.28
C THR A 266 6.56 -13.30 0.68
N ASN A 267 6.81 -13.28 -0.63
CA ASN A 267 7.26 -12.12 -1.40
C ASN A 267 6.13 -11.61 -2.29
N ASP A 268 5.53 -10.49 -1.91
CA ASP A 268 4.40 -9.85 -2.61
C ASP A 268 4.79 -8.45 -3.11
N LEU A 269 3.86 -7.73 -3.74
CA LEU A 269 4.18 -6.39 -4.26
C LEU A 269 4.63 -5.42 -3.15
N LEU A 270 4.07 -5.56 -1.95
CA LEU A 270 4.43 -4.75 -0.76
C LEU A 270 5.90 -5.01 -0.35
N SER A 271 6.44 -6.18 -0.67
CA SER A 271 7.85 -6.52 -0.43
C SER A 271 8.84 -5.90 -1.41
N ILE A 272 8.38 -5.47 -2.58
CA ILE A 272 9.23 -4.98 -3.69
C ILE A 272 9.10 -3.46 -3.87
N GLN A 273 8.01 -2.84 -3.41
CA GLN A 273 7.81 -1.39 -3.45
C GLN A 273 8.74 -0.64 -2.46
N GLY A 274 10.02 -0.58 -2.81
CA GLY A 274 10.96 0.42 -2.32
C GLY A 274 10.71 1.74 -3.05
N HIS A 275 10.28 2.77 -2.32
CA HIS A 275 10.22 4.20 -2.70
C HIS A 275 10.20 4.58 -4.20
N THR A 276 9.38 3.94 -5.04
CA THR A 276 9.17 4.34 -6.45
C THR A 276 7.96 5.27 -6.57
N GLY A 277 8.05 6.46 -5.96
CA GLY A 277 7.05 7.52 -6.13
C GLY A 277 5.62 7.13 -5.71
N LYS A 278 4.65 8.02 -6.00
CA LYS A 278 3.24 7.90 -5.58
C LYS A 278 2.57 6.65 -6.18
N SER A 279 2.71 5.52 -5.52
CA SER A 279 1.86 4.34 -5.71
C SER A 279 1.03 4.19 -4.44
N ILE A 280 -0.28 4.45 -4.56
CA ILE A 280 -1.24 4.34 -3.47
C ILE A 280 -1.49 2.85 -3.22
N ILE A 281 -0.71 2.31 -2.29
CA ILE A 281 -1.12 1.21 -1.43
C ILE A 281 -2.14 1.80 -0.44
N PHE A 282 -2.99 1.00 0.22
CA PHE A 282 -3.62 1.39 1.50
C PHE A 282 -2.56 1.66 2.59
N LEU A 283 -1.65 2.60 2.32
CA LEU A 283 -0.66 3.15 3.22
C LEU A 283 -1.34 4.29 3.94
N LEU A 284 -2.06 3.91 4.98
CA LEU A 284 -2.49 4.79 6.04
C LEU A 284 -1.22 5.23 6.77
N THR A 285 -0.55 6.25 6.24
CA THR A 285 0.54 6.92 6.94
C THR A 285 -0.04 8.12 7.66
N THR A 286 -0.31 7.98 8.95
CA THR A 286 -0.20 9.12 9.86
C THR A 286 1.25 9.19 10.33
N GLN A 287 1.91 10.32 10.06
CA GLN A 287 3.13 10.69 10.78
C GLN A 287 2.77 10.95 12.24
N SER A 288 2.82 9.90 13.07
CA SER A 288 2.82 10.04 14.52
C SER A 288 4.27 9.89 14.98
N HIS A 289 4.97 11.02 15.10
CA HIS A 289 6.25 11.06 15.82
C HIS A 289 5.99 10.72 17.29
N ILE A 290 6.18 9.46 17.69
CA ILE A 290 6.21 9.10 19.11
C ILE A 290 7.62 9.42 19.61
N VAL A 291 7.76 10.61 20.19
CA VAL A 291 8.91 10.98 21.01
C VAL A 291 8.71 10.32 22.38
N TYR A 292 9.43 9.24 22.66
CA TYR A 292 9.57 8.78 24.04
C TYR A 292 10.45 9.78 24.79
N THR A 293 9.86 10.45 25.77
CA THR A 293 10.61 11.12 26.84
C THR A 293 10.81 10.13 27.99
N SER A 294 11.98 10.24 28.61
CA SER A 294 12.66 9.38 29.61
C SER A 294 11.79 8.56 30.56
#